data_AF-A0A9W8TIB2-F1
#
_entry.id   AF-A0A9W8TIB2-F1
#
_cell.length_a   1.000
_cell.length_b   1.000
_cell.length_c   1.000
_cell.angle_alpha   90.00
_cell.angle_beta   90.00
_cell.angle_gamma   90.00
#
_symmetry.space_group_name_H-M   'P 1'
#
loop_
_entity.id
_entity.type
_entity.pdbx_description
1 polymer ?
#
loop_
_entity_poly.entity_id
_entity_poly.type
_entity_poly.pdbx_seq_one_letter_code
_entity_poly.pdbx_strand_id
1 'polypeptide(L)'
;MRPTRHLHVDPSKRVPLLREQKSAEDAPRDLKVGKTHTHPRVSSRSTSLSGAKPTGAAEAGDDASVYFIGNATTIIEWQGLRILTDPNFLHAGDHVHLGPGVTAQRLKNPAVDMHELPPIDLVLLSHYHEDHFDKLVEDKLNRDFTIVSTPHAKGCLTSEAKVGSDGTGPFRAVHGAWFCLLNYESRTLGVGLTCLNFRY
;
A
#
# COMPACT_ATOMS: atom_id res chain seq x y z
N MET A 1 15.24 -17.76 -19.27
CA MET A 1 14.75 -17.34 -17.94
C MET A 1 14.69 -15.82 -17.93
N ARG A 2 13.59 -15.17 -17.53
CA ARG A 2 13.58 -13.70 -17.37
C ARG A 2 14.40 -13.35 -16.12
N PRO A 3 15.30 -12.36 -16.15
CA PRO A 3 16.09 -11.99 -14.98
C PRO A 3 15.18 -11.44 -13.88
N THR A 4 15.52 -11.76 -12.62
CA THR A 4 14.85 -11.20 -11.44
C THR A 4 15.02 -9.68 -11.44
N ARG A 5 13.93 -8.96 -11.22
CA ARG A 5 13.97 -7.51 -11.03
C ARG A 5 14.19 -7.21 -9.54
N HIS A 6 15.14 -6.32 -9.25
CA HIS A 6 15.45 -5.89 -7.88
C HIS A 6 15.16 -4.40 -7.77
N LEU A 7 14.43 -4.01 -6.73
CA LEU A 7 14.19 -2.62 -6.36
C LEU A 7 14.89 -2.36 -5.04
N HIS A 8 15.84 -1.42 -5.04
CA HIS A 8 16.48 -0.97 -3.82
C HIS A 8 15.71 0.24 -3.28
N VAL A 9 15.31 0.19 -2.02
CA VAL A 9 14.59 1.27 -1.34
C VAL A 9 15.45 1.76 -0.19
N ASP A 10 15.68 3.07 -0.15
CA ASP A 10 16.56 3.73 0.82
C ASP A 10 15.72 4.68 1.69
N PRO A 11 15.39 4.31 2.94
CA PRO A 11 14.58 5.14 3.83
C PRO A 11 15.18 6.51 4.17
N SER A 12 16.47 6.73 3.89
CA SER A 12 17.11 8.03 4.06
C SER A 12 16.81 9.02 2.92
N LYS A 13 16.25 8.54 1.81
CA LYS A 13 15.97 9.32 0.59
C LYS A 13 14.47 9.36 0.26
N ARG A 14 13.64 9.57 1.28
CA ARG A 14 12.18 9.68 1.10
C ARG A 14 11.83 10.87 0.22
N VAL A 15 10.94 10.62 -0.74
CA VAL A 15 10.23 11.66 -1.48
C VAL A 15 8.90 11.97 -0.76
N PRO A 16 8.37 13.20 -0.86
CA PRO A 16 7.09 13.52 -0.26
C PRO A 16 5.97 12.64 -0.83
N LEU A 17 5.10 12.12 0.03
CA LEU A 17 3.98 11.27 -0.38
C LEU A 17 2.99 12.07 -1.23
N LEU A 18 2.68 13.28 -0.79
CA LEU A 18 1.69 14.13 -1.43
C LEU A 18 2.38 15.22 -2.25
N ARG A 19 1.74 15.61 -3.36
CA ARG A 19 2.27 16.64 -4.25
C ARG A 19 2.44 18.01 -3.59
N GLU A 20 1.61 18.30 -2.61
CA GLU A 20 1.58 19.59 -1.91
C GLU A 20 2.67 19.69 -0.82
N GLN A 21 3.24 18.56 -0.40
CA GLN A 21 4.30 18.52 0.61
C GLN A 21 5.64 18.96 -0.02
N LYS A 22 6.38 19.83 0.68
CA LYS A 22 7.69 20.32 0.22
C LYS A 22 8.79 19.31 0.55
N SER A 23 8.68 18.63 1.69
CA SER A 23 9.60 17.60 2.16
C SER A 23 8.83 16.42 2.75
N ALA A 24 9.43 15.23 2.70
CA ALA A 24 8.90 14.05 3.40
C ALA A 24 8.89 14.25 4.92
N GLU A 25 9.78 15.11 5.45
CA GLU A 25 9.87 15.44 6.88
C GLU A 25 8.73 16.35 7.37
N ASP A 26 7.93 16.94 6.47
CA ASP A 26 6.78 17.77 6.84
C ASP A 26 5.61 16.92 7.39
N ALA A 27 5.68 15.60 7.24
CA ALA A 27 4.67 14.65 7.71
C ALA A 27 4.80 14.35 9.21
N PRO A 28 3.69 14.06 9.92
CA PRO A 28 3.74 13.62 11.32
C PRO A 28 4.63 12.39 11.49
N ARG A 29 5.53 12.37 12.48
CA ARG A 29 6.47 11.24 12.63
C ARG A 29 5.82 9.96 13.13
N ASP A 30 4.81 10.10 13.99
CA ASP A 30 4.16 9.02 14.72
C ASP A 30 2.66 8.97 14.44
N LEU A 31 2.15 7.75 14.24
CA LEU A 31 0.72 7.48 14.16
C LEU A 31 0.12 7.42 15.57
N LYS A 32 -1.08 7.98 15.72
CA LYS A 32 -1.86 7.82 16.95
C LYS A 32 -2.41 6.40 17.03
N VAL A 33 -1.79 5.56 17.85
CA VAL A 33 -2.22 4.16 18.05
C VAL A 33 -3.24 4.09 19.18
N GLY A 34 -4.40 3.51 18.90
CA GLY A 34 -5.42 3.22 19.90
C GLY A 34 -5.16 1.89 20.62
N LYS A 35 -5.64 0.79 20.05
CA LYS A 35 -5.46 -0.57 20.60
C LYS A 35 -4.31 -1.28 19.88
N THR A 36 -3.42 -1.90 20.64
CA THR A 36 -2.31 -2.70 20.12
C THR A 36 -2.57 -4.18 20.35
N HIS A 37 -2.37 -4.98 19.31
CA HIS A 37 -2.37 -6.44 19.38
C HIS A 37 -0.95 -6.94 19.08
N THR A 38 -0.43 -7.81 19.93
CA THR A 38 0.90 -8.41 19.74
C THR A 38 0.73 -9.85 19.27
N HIS A 39 1.38 -10.21 18.17
CA HIS A 39 1.43 -11.59 17.73
C HIS A 39 2.10 -12.44 18.84
N PRO A 40 1.52 -13.60 19.24
CA PRO A 40 2.13 -14.43 20.27
C PRO A 40 3.53 -14.86 19.83
N ARG A 41 4.55 -14.44 20.59
CA ARG A 41 5.90 -14.96 20.41
C ARG A 41 5.93 -16.34 21.08
N VAL A 42 6.15 -17.41 20.31
CA VAL A 42 6.61 -18.67 20.92
C VAL A 42 7.99 -18.34 21.48
N SER A 43 8.07 -18.05 22.78
CA SER A 43 9.33 -17.77 23.43
C SER A 43 10.20 -19.02 23.32
N SER A 44 11.18 -19.03 22.41
CA SER A 44 12.37 -19.84 22.65
C SER A 44 12.97 -19.28 23.95
N ARG A 45 12.86 -20.05 25.03
CA ARG A 45 13.38 -19.73 26.36
C ARG A 45 14.75 -19.06 26.24
N SER A 46 14.83 -17.80 26.67
CA SER A 46 16.03 -17.27 27.30
C SER A 46 15.59 -16.48 28.52
N THR A 47 15.87 -17.04 29.68
CA THR A 47 15.77 -16.43 31.00
C THR A 47 16.66 -15.20 31.10
N SER A 48 16.11 -14.02 31.37
CA SER A 48 16.36 -13.24 32.61
C SER A 48 15.94 -11.76 32.51
N LEU A 49 15.06 -11.37 33.43
CA LEU A 49 15.04 -10.14 34.25
C LEU A 49 15.37 -8.78 33.61
N SER A 50 14.35 -7.92 33.45
CA SER A 50 14.01 -6.83 34.39
C SER A 50 13.20 -5.73 33.68
N GLY A 51 12.30 -5.11 34.41
CA GLY A 51 11.33 -4.16 33.89
C GLY A 51 11.95 -2.82 33.49
N ALA A 52 11.62 -2.37 32.29
CA ALA A 52 11.69 -0.97 31.89
C ALA A 52 10.48 -0.65 31.00
N LYS A 53 9.89 0.52 31.26
CA LYS A 53 8.77 1.13 30.54
C LYS A 53 9.26 1.54 29.13
N PRO A 54 8.57 1.20 28.03
CA PRO A 54 9.03 1.61 26.71
C PRO A 54 8.71 3.09 26.51
N THR A 55 9.72 3.94 26.68
CA THR A 55 9.78 5.29 26.13
C THR A 55 10.16 5.20 24.67
N GLY A 56 9.54 6.04 23.82
CA GLY A 56 9.69 6.05 22.37
C GLY A 56 11.14 6.09 21.88
N ALA A 57 11.63 4.91 21.53
CA ALA A 57 12.58 4.57 20.50
C ALA A 57 12.50 3.05 20.44
N ALA A 58 12.03 2.49 19.33
CA ALA A 58 11.96 1.05 19.15
C ALA A 58 13.36 0.47 19.43
N GLU A 59 13.49 -0.36 20.47
CA GLU A 59 14.64 -1.26 20.55
C GLU A 59 14.62 -2.09 19.27
N ALA A 60 15.76 -2.13 18.58
CA ALA A 60 15.93 -2.82 17.31
C ALA A 60 15.82 -4.35 17.51
N GLY A 61 14.60 -4.83 17.70
CA GLY A 61 14.22 -6.21 17.45
C GLY A 61 13.84 -6.38 15.97
N ASP A 62 13.94 -7.60 15.47
CA ASP A 62 13.52 -7.96 14.09
C ASP A 62 11.99 -7.89 13.87
N ASP A 63 11.23 -7.41 14.86
CA ASP A 63 9.77 -7.38 14.84
C ASP A 63 9.25 -6.24 13.94
N ALA A 64 8.18 -6.53 13.20
CA ALA A 64 7.48 -5.56 12.36
C ALA A 64 6.21 -5.06 13.05
N SER A 65 5.83 -3.80 12.76
CA SER A 65 4.56 -3.21 13.18
C SER A 65 3.61 -3.09 11.99
N VAL A 66 2.32 -3.31 12.24
CA VAL A 66 1.26 -3.22 11.22
C VAL A 66 0.15 -2.33 11.75
N TYR A 67 -0.12 -1.22 11.05
CA TYR A 67 -1.12 -0.22 11.41
C TYR A 67 -2.29 -0.27 10.42
N PHE A 68 -3.47 -0.67 10.90
CA PHE A 68 -4.68 -0.69 10.09
C PHE A 68 -5.29 0.72 9.99
N ILE A 69 -5.33 1.26 8.78
CA ILE A 69 -5.96 2.55 8.49
C ILE A 69 -7.42 2.35 8.13
N GLY A 70 -7.73 1.33 7.33
CA GLY A 70 -9.10 0.93 7.01
C GLY A 70 -9.22 0.31 5.63
N ASN A 71 -10.29 -0.45 5.37
CA ASN A 71 -10.38 -1.30 4.17
C ASN A 71 -9.15 -2.23 4.06
N ALA A 72 -8.46 -2.22 2.91
CA ALA A 72 -7.16 -2.85 2.69
C ALA A 72 -5.97 -1.91 3.01
N THR A 73 -6.21 -0.65 3.39
CA THR A 73 -5.16 0.33 3.65
C THR A 73 -4.47 0.07 4.99
N THR A 74 -3.19 -0.24 4.90
CA THR A 74 -2.35 -0.60 6.05
C THR A 74 -0.96 0.00 5.89
N ILE A 75 -0.35 0.40 7.01
CA ILE A 75 1.08 0.72 7.05
C ILE A 75 1.83 -0.44 7.68
N ILE A 76 2.83 -0.96 6.98
CA ILE A 76 3.77 -1.94 7.50
C ILE A 76 5.07 -1.21 7.78
N GLU A 77 5.49 -1.20 9.04
CA GLU A 77 6.76 -0.65 9.47
C GLU A 77 7.71 -1.77 9.88
N TRP A 78 8.89 -1.82 9.26
CA TRP A 78 9.91 -2.82 9.57
C TRP A 78 11.31 -2.31 9.25
N GLN A 79 12.23 -2.39 10.23
CA GLN A 79 13.62 -1.94 10.06
C GLN A 79 13.76 -0.51 9.49
N GLY A 80 12.89 0.41 9.94
CA GLY A 80 12.85 1.81 9.48
C GLY A 80 12.14 2.04 8.14
N LEU A 81 11.78 0.99 7.41
CA LEU A 81 10.98 1.06 6.19
C LEU A 81 9.49 1.15 6.53
N ARG A 82 8.74 2.00 5.83
CA ARG A 82 7.28 2.16 5.93
C ARG A 82 6.63 1.93 4.56
N ILE A 83 5.83 0.88 4.46
CA ILE A 83 5.09 0.49 3.25
C ILE A 83 3.61 0.80 3.45
N LEU A 84 3.01 1.57 2.54
CA LEU A 84 1.56 1.80 2.51
C LEU A 84 0.90 0.84 1.52
N THR A 85 -0.01 -0.01 1.99
CA THR A 85 -0.76 -0.93 1.12
C THR A 85 -2.06 -0.31 0.67
N ASP A 86 -2.48 -0.58 -0.57
CA ASP A 86 -3.82 -0.30 -1.12
C ASP A 86 -4.48 0.98 -0.56
N PRO A 87 -3.89 2.15 -0.84
CA PRO A 87 -4.33 3.41 -0.25
C PRO A 87 -5.75 3.79 -0.70
N ASN A 88 -6.66 3.84 0.26
CA ASN A 88 -8.04 4.28 0.14
C ASN A 88 -8.44 5.08 1.40
N PHE A 89 -8.78 6.35 1.21
CA PHE A 89 -9.06 7.35 2.24
C PHE A 89 -10.47 7.92 2.14
N LEU A 90 -11.39 7.19 1.52
CA LEU A 90 -12.81 7.54 1.50
C LEU A 90 -13.42 7.48 2.90
N HIS A 91 -14.30 8.45 3.20
CA HIS A 91 -14.99 8.57 4.46
C HIS A 91 -16.33 7.81 4.43
N ALA A 92 -16.87 7.53 5.61
CA ALA A 92 -18.16 6.87 5.72
C ALA A 92 -19.24 7.67 4.99
N GLY A 93 -19.99 7.00 4.11
CA GLY A 93 -20.99 7.63 3.26
C GLY A 93 -20.56 7.77 1.79
N ASP A 94 -19.25 7.83 1.52
CA ASP A 94 -18.72 7.93 0.17
C ASP A 94 -18.96 6.65 -0.63
N HIS A 95 -19.01 6.76 -1.96
CA HIS A 95 -19.30 5.65 -2.87
C HIS A 95 -18.13 5.41 -3.82
N VAL A 96 -17.90 4.14 -4.14
CA VAL A 96 -16.93 3.67 -5.15
C VAL A 96 -17.63 2.89 -6.24
N HIS A 97 -17.10 2.97 -7.45
CA HIS A 97 -17.51 2.15 -8.58
C HIS A 97 -16.65 0.90 -8.64
N LEU A 98 -17.28 -0.26 -8.53
CA LEU A 98 -16.63 -1.58 -8.63
C LEU A 98 -16.81 -2.23 -10.01
N GLY A 99 -17.53 -1.56 -10.92
CA GLY A 99 -17.83 -2.04 -12.27
C GLY A 99 -19.15 -1.47 -12.80
N PRO A 100 -19.55 -1.82 -14.03
CA PRO A 100 -20.80 -1.34 -14.63
C PRO A 100 -22.01 -1.65 -13.75
N GLY A 101 -22.65 -0.61 -13.22
CA GLY A 101 -23.85 -0.72 -12.37
C GLY A 101 -23.59 -1.24 -10.96
N VAL A 102 -22.33 -1.42 -10.55
CA VAL A 102 -21.98 -1.90 -9.20
C VAL A 102 -21.27 -0.78 -8.45
N THR A 103 -21.92 -0.31 -7.39
CA THR A 103 -21.35 0.66 -6.46
C THR A 103 -21.32 0.08 -5.06
N ALA A 104 -20.29 0.43 -4.28
CA ALA A 104 -20.25 0.14 -2.86
C ALA A 104 -20.18 1.44 -2.06
N GLN A 105 -20.78 1.44 -0.88
CA GLN A 105 -20.70 2.55 0.06
C GLN A 105 -19.69 2.24 1.16
N ARG A 106 -18.86 3.22 1.49
CA ARG A 106 -17.92 3.16 2.60
C ARG A 106 -18.67 3.22 3.93
N LEU A 107 -18.41 2.24 4.79
CA LEU A 107 -19.10 2.11 6.09
C LEU A 107 -18.36 2.77 7.26
N LYS A 108 -17.05 2.97 7.14
CA LYS A 108 -16.19 3.48 8.23
C LYS A 108 -15.21 4.50 7.69
N ASN A 109 -14.95 5.55 8.47
CA ASN A 109 -13.86 6.48 8.18
C ASN A 109 -12.51 5.77 8.25
N PRO A 110 -11.49 6.26 7.51
CA PRO A 110 -10.11 5.86 7.76
C PRO A 110 -9.70 6.28 9.19
N ALA A 111 -8.75 5.56 9.78
CA ALA A 111 -8.28 5.81 11.14
C ALA A 111 -7.52 7.15 11.26
N VAL A 112 -6.92 7.59 10.16
CA VAL A 112 -6.23 8.89 10.00
C VAL A 112 -6.45 9.39 8.58
N ASP A 113 -6.40 10.70 8.40
CA ASP A 113 -6.48 11.28 7.06
C ASP A 113 -5.14 11.13 6.30
N MET A 114 -5.20 11.19 4.97
CA MET A 114 -4.03 11.01 4.10
C MET A 114 -2.87 11.98 4.43
N HIS A 115 -3.20 13.20 4.88
CA HIS A 115 -2.23 14.24 5.26
C HIS A 115 -1.59 13.99 6.64
N GLU A 116 -2.19 13.12 7.46
CA GLU A 116 -1.69 12.77 8.79
C GLU A 116 -0.79 11.52 8.77
N LEU A 117 -0.60 10.90 7.60
CA LEU A 117 0.24 9.73 7.48
C LEU A 117 1.71 10.09 7.76
N PRO A 118 2.47 9.16 8.37
CA PRO A 118 3.89 9.33 8.51
C PRO A 118 4.62 9.31 7.16
N PRO A 119 5.89 9.71 7.12
CA PRO A 119 6.71 9.53 5.93
C PRO A 119 6.67 8.06 5.48
N ILE A 120 6.27 7.83 4.22
CA ILE A 120 6.15 6.50 3.59
C ILE A 120 7.30 6.35 2.58
N ASP A 121 7.80 5.13 2.40
CA ASP A 121 8.87 4.83 1.45
C ASP A 121 8.36 4.34 0.10
N LEU A 122 7.29 3.54 0.09
CA LEU A 122 6.65 3.05 -1.12
C LEU A 122 5.18 2.69 -0.89
N VAL A 123 4.41 2.74 -1.97
CA VAL A 123 3.06 2.17 -2.03
C VAL A 123 3.14 0.77 -2.61
N LEU A 124 2.53 -0.20 -1.93
CA LEU A 124 2.29 -1.53 -2.45
C LEU A 124 0.82 -1.65 -2.85
N LEU A 125 0.55 -1.63 -4.15
CA LEU A 125 -0.80 -1.69 -4.69
C LEU A 125 -1.09 -3.07 -5.28
N SER A 126 -2.08 -3.77 -4.74
CA SER A 126 -2.47 -5.12 -5.16
C SER A 126 -3.08 -5.13 -6.57
N HIS A 127 -3.98 -4.20 -6.87
CA HIS A 127 -4.61 -3.99 -8.17
C HIS A 127 -5.22 -2.59 -8.26
N TYR A 128 -5.69 -2.20 -9.45
CA TYR A 128 -6.16 -0.84 -9.71
C TYR A 128 -7.69 -0.79 -9.84
N HIS A 129 -8.38 -0.64 -8.71
CA HIS A 129 -9.82 -0.37 -8.58
C HIS A 129 -10.04 0.70 -7.48
N GLU A 130 -11.18 1.41 -7.52
CA GLU A 130 -11.45 2.55 -6.62
C GLU A 130 -11.50 2.20 -5.12
N ASP A 131 -11.79 0.96 -4.76
CA ASP A 131 -11.77 0.49 -3.38
C ASP A 131 -10.35 0.21 -2.83
N HIS A 132 -9.37 0.02 -3.71
CA HIS A 132 -7.96 -0.18 -3.36
C HIS A 132 -7.06 1.03 -3.68
N PHE A 133 -7.50 1.88 -4.61
CA PHE A 133 -6.81 3.10 -5.03
C PHE A 133 -7.86 4.11 -5.46
N ASP A 134 -8.36 4.91 -4.52
CA ASP A 134 -9.44 5.84 -4.80
C ASP A 134 -8.96 7.09 -5.56
N LYS A 135 -9.93 7.89 -5.99
CA LYS A 135 -9.66 9.08 -6.77
C LYS A 135 -8.94 10.18 -5.98
N LEU A 136 -9.20 10.29 -4.68
CA LEU A 136 -8.54 11.26 -3.80
C LEU A 136 -7.04 10.96 -3.72
N VAL A 137 -6.68 9.69 -3.56
CA VAL A 137 -5.30 9.21 -3.58
C VAL A 137 -4.69 9.42 -4.95
N GLU A 138 -5.39 9.04 -6.01
CA GLU A 138 -4.90 9.24 -7.37
C GLU A 138 -4.59 10.71 -7.64
N ASP A 139 -5.42 11.65 -7.21
CA ASP A 139 -5.21 13.07 -7.50
C ASP A 139 -4.08 13.69 -6.63
N LYS A 140 -3.97 13.30 -5.36
CA LYS A 140 -3.03 13.91 -4.40
C LYS A 140 -1.64 13.29 -4.36
N LEU A 141 -1.52 12.00 -4.70
CA LEU A 141 -0.25 11.27 -4.59
C LEU A 141 0.80 11.85 -5.54
N ASN A 142 2.03 11.99 -5.06
CA ASN A 142 3.16 12.47 -5.83
C ASN A 142 3.41 11.55 -7.03
N ARG A 143 3.52 12.13 -8.24
CA ARG A 143 3.74 11.38 -9.49
C ARG A 143 5.11 10.69 -9.53
N ASP A 144 6.07 11.15 -8.73
CA ASP A 144 7.38 10.49 -8.54
C ASP A 144 7.39 9.45 -7.41
N PHE A 145 6.28 9.29 -6.68
CA PHE A 145 6.23 8.36 -5.57
C PHE A 145 6.36 6.92 -6.05
N THR A 146 7.19 6.13 -5.37
CA THR A 146 7.42 4.74 -5.74
C THR A 146 6.17 3.90 -5.49
N ILE A 147 5.61 3.32 -6.56
CA ILE A 147 4.49 2.38 -6.51
C ILE A 147 4.96 1.03 -7.03
N VAL A 148 4.83 -0.01 -6.22
CA VAL A 148 5.01 -1.40 -6.64
C VAL A 148 3.64 -2.03 -6.80
N SER A 149 3.35 -2.57 -7.99
CA SER A 149 2.03 -3.12 -8.29
C SER A 149 2.06 -4.19 -9.39
N THR A 150 0.91 -4.68 -9.82
CA THR A 150 0.79 -5.60 -10.94
C THR A 150 1.10 -4.91 -12.28
N PRO A 151 1.48 -5.67 -13.33
CA PRO A 151 1.69 -5.10 -14.68
C PRO A 151 0.45 -4.38 -15.23
N HIS A 152 -0.75 -4.88 -14.91
CA HIS A 152 -2.00 -4.25 -15.32
C HIS A 152 -2.18 -2.88 -14.67
N ALA A 153 -2.06 -2.81 -13.33
CA ALA A 153 -2.14 -1.55 -12.59
C ALA A 153 -1.06 -0.56 -13.05
N LYS A 154 0.17 -1.04 -13.31
CA LYS A 154 1.21 -0.21 -13.93
C LYS A 154 0.75 0.39 -15.24
N GLY A 155 0.21 -0.43 -16.15
CA GLY A 155 -0.31 0.05 -17.43
C GLY A 155 -1.36 1.14 -17.28
N CYS A 156 -2.27 1.01 -16.31
CA CYS A 156 -3.27 2.02 -16.00
C CYS A 156 -2.66 3.33 -15.44
N LEU A 157 -1.77 3.22 -14.46
CA LEU A 157 -1.19 4.35 -13.73
C LEU A 157 -0.16 5.15 -14.55
N THR A 158 0.48 4.53 -15.54
CA THR A 158 1.45 5.17 -16.42
C THR A 158 0.87 5.60 -17.77
N SER A 159 -0.44 5.47 -17.98
CA SER A 159 -1.08 5.78 -19.25
C SER A 159 -1.34 7.27 -19.42
N GLU A 160 -0.77 7.89 -20.45
CA GLU A 160 -1.05 9.27 -20.85
C GLU A 160 -2.52 9.50 -21.25
N ALA A 161 -3.24 8.44 -21.61
CA ALA A 161 -4.66 8.52 -21.94
C ALA A 161 -5.54 8.79 -20.71
N LYS A 162 -4.99 8.61 -19.50
CA LYS A 162 -5.63 8.96 -18.24
C LYS A 162 -4.95 10.21 -17.67
N VAL A 163 -5.31 11.37 -18.20
CA VAL A 163 -5.08 12.63 -17.47
C VAL A 163 -5.99 12.59 -16.24
N GLY A 164 -5.42 12.81 -15.04
CA GLY A 164 -6.21 12.92 -13.81
C GLY A 164 -7.33 13.94 -13.97
N SER A 165 -8.40 13.86 -13.17
CA SER A 165 -9.49 14.86 -13.21
C SER A 165 -9.01 16.27 -12.93
N ASP A 166 -7.84 16.41 -12.32
CA ASP A 166 -7.14 17.64 -11.97
C ASP A 166 -6.12 18.09 -13.04
N GLY A 167 -6.03 17.41 -14.18
CA GLY A 167 -5.08 17.74 -15.25
C GLY A 167 -3.67 17.20 -15.06
N THR A 168 -3.41 16.37 -14.04
CA THR A 168 -2.07 15.81 -13.86
C THR A 168 -1.74 14.67 -14.79
N GLY A 169 -0.49 14.67 -15.24
CA GLY A 169 0.11 13.59 -16.01
C GLY A 169 0.28 12.30 -15.20
N PRO A 170 0.72 11.22 -15.86
CA PRO A 170 0.78 9.88 -15.26
C PRO A 170 1.83 9.75 -14.16
N PHE A 171 1.73 8.67 -13.38
CA PHE A 171 2.77 8.29 -12.43
C PHE A 171 4.05 7.86 -13.16
N ARG A 172 5.20 8.28 -12.63
CA ARG A 172 6.52 8.09 -13.24
C ARG A 172 7.31 6.95 -12.61
N ALA A 173 7.08 6.67 -11.33
CA ALA A 173 7.81 5.65 -10.56
C ALA A 173 6.95 4.41 -10.25
N VAL A 174 6.36 3.79 -11.29
CA VAL A 174 5.55 2.57 -11.14
C VAL A 174 6.30 1.32 -11.59
N HIS A 175 6.42 0.35 -10.68
CA HIS A 175 7.14 -0.89 -10.86
C HIS A 175 6.16 -2.07 -10.93
N GLY A 176 6.04 -2.67 -12.12
CA GLY A 176 5.23 -3.86 -12.35
C GLY A 176 5.96 -5.11 -11.85
N ALA A 177 5.47 -5.69 -10.77
CA ALA A 177 5.87 -6.98 -10.21
C ALA A 177 4.74 -7.99 -10.45
N TRP A 178 5.10 -9.18 -10.95
CA TRP A 178 4.11 -10.25 -11.14
C TRP A 178 3.83 -10.88 -9.77
N PHE A 179 2.80 -10.39 -9.07
CA PHE A 179 2.25 -11.04 -7.88
C PHE A 179 1.44 -12.27 -8.32
N CYS A 180 2.11 -13.32 -8.80
CA CYS A 180 1.45 -14.61 -9.04
C CYS A 180 1.58 -15.47 -7.79
N LEU A 181 0.52 -15.54 -7.01
CA LEU A 181 0.19 -16.71 -6.21
C LEU A 181 -1.29 -16.97 -6.44
N LEU A 182 -1.56 -17.89 -7.38
CA LEU A 182 -2.59 -18.94 -7.35
C LEU A 182 -2.87 -19.42 -8.79
N ASN A 183 -2.46 -20.65 -9.09
CA ASN A 183 -3.16 -21.48 -10.05
C ASN A 183 -4.36 -22.08 -9.31
N TYR A 184 -5.59 -21.76 -9.72
CA TYR A 184 -6.76 -22.53 -9.30
C TYR A 184 -6.86 -23.76 -10.21
N GLU A 185 -6.52 -24.93 -9.68
CA GLU A 185 -6.59 -26.21 -10.38
C GLU A 185 -7.91 -26.90 -10.04
N SER A 186 -8.97 -26.69 -10.84
CA SER A 186 -10.13 -27.57 -10.79
C SER A 186 -9.80 -28.83 -11.60
N ARG A 187 -9.61 -29.95 -10.89
CA ARG A 187 -9.37 -31.27 -11.48
C ARG A 187 -10.64 -31.84 -12.10
N THR A 188 -11.08 -31.27 -13.21
CA THR A 188 -12.03 -31.94 -14.11
C THR A 188 -11.82 -31.41 -15.52
N LEU A 189 -11.26 -32.29 -16.37
CA LEU A 189 -11.23 -32.21 -17.83
C LEU A 189 -10.06 -31.42 -18.47
N GLY A 190 -8.90 -32.08 -18.52
CA GLY A 190 -8.12 -32.30 -19.75
C GLY A 190 -7.78 -31.10 -20.65
N VAL A 191 -6.64 -30.47 -20.35
CA VAL A 191 -5.66 -29.87 -21.27
C VAL A 191 -6.18 -29.28 -22.60
N GLY A 192 -6.43 -27.96 -22.54
CA GLY A 192 -6.32 -27.04 -23.68
C GLY A 192 -5.76 -25.72 -23.14
N LEU A 193 -4.46 -25.49 -23.32
CA LEU A 193 -3.77 -24.30 -22.81
C LEU A 193 -4.24 -23.07 -23.60
N THR A 194 -5.28 -22.40 -23.11
CA THR A 194 -5.75 -21.13 -23.67
C THR A 194 -5.47 -20.05 -22.66
N CYS A 195 -4.52 -19.16 -22.98
CA CYS A 195 -4.36 -17.89 -22.27
C CYS A 195 -5.64 -17.08 -22.46
N LEU A 196 -6.54 -17.12 -21.49
CA LEU A 196 -7.57 -16.11 -21.34
C LEU A 196 -6.89 -14.86 -20.76
N ASN A 197 -6.37 -14.02 -21.67
CA ASN A 197 -6.26 -12.60 -21.40
C ASN A 197 -7.68 -12.08 -21.19
N PHE A 198 -8.07 -11.78 -19.96
CA PHE A 198 -9.17 -10.86 -19.73
C PHE A 198 -8.70 -9.49 -20.22
N ARG A 199 -9.02 -9.19 -21.48
CA ARG A 199 -9.19 -7.82 -21.94
C ARG A 199 -10.54 -7.37 -21.41
N TYR A 200 -10.54 -6.43 -20.48
CA TYR A 200 -11.66 -5.51 -20.34
C TYR A 200 -11.55 -4.47 -21.45
#